data_AF-A0A7I8V9K8-F1
#
_entry.id   AF-A0A7I8V9K8-F1
#
_cell.length_a   1.000
_cell.length_b   1.000
_cell.length_c   1.000
_cell.angle_alpha   90.00
_cell.angle_beta   90.00
_cell.angle_gamma   90.00
#
_symmetry.space_group_name_H-M   'P 1'
#
loop_
_entity.id
_entity.type
_entity.pdbx_description
1 polymer ?
#
loop_
_entity_poly.entity_id
_entity_poly.type
_entity_poly.pdbx_seq_one_letter_code
_entity_poly.pdbx_strand_id
1 'polypeptide(L)'
;MDDDRLYKAAMEQGSIFNKAIYYIFNIIEKPAKVFREKIVEPMRSEERPKYYHRRYQRVPDVGECRVGDQVCIHEANEQFKRDRQVDANILNILHERQLECEFYYGPYTPDANEKCKHLREQWEVAAGNFFTKYGDLGMTGSVVDAFMKQKHRMIWERRHGPVGSGMKQAEKEGQ
;
A
#
# COMPACT_ATOMS: atom_id res chain seq x y z
N MET A 1 20.31 21.69 11.28
CA MET A 1 21.07 22.67 12.11
C MET A 1 20.21 23.20 13.25
N ASP A 2 18.88 23.24 13.07
CA ASP A 2 17.94 23.66 14.11
C ASP A 2 17.72 22.62 15.23
N ASP A 3 17.78 21.32 14.92
CA ASP A 3 17.65 20.24 15.92
C ASP A 3 18.77 20.28 16.98
N ASP A 4 20.03 20.51 16.57
CA ASP A 4 21.19 20.56 17.48
C ASP A 4 21.06 21.67 18.54
N ARG A 5 20.38 22.78 18.22
CA ARG A 5 20.11 23.88 19.17
C ARG A 5 18.99 23.51 20.15
N LEU A 6 17.91 22.90 19.66
CA LEU A 6 16.81 22.41 20.48
C LEU A 6 17.28 21.33 21.48
N TYR A 7 18.11 20.38 21.02
CA TYR A 7 18.67 19.34 21.88
C TYR A 7 19.67 19.88 22.91
N LYS A 8 20.51 20.86 22.56
CA LYS A 8 21.41 21.51 23.53
C LYS A 8 20.64 22.27 24.62
N ALA A 9 19.60 23.01 24.24
CA ALA A 9 18.75 23.72 25.20
C ALA A 9 18.00 22.76 26.15
N ALA A 10 17.51 21.63 25.64
CA ALA A 10 16.86 20.60 26.45
C ALA A 10 17.84 19.89 27.43
N MET A 11 19.12 19.78 27.05
CA MET A 11 20.16 19.15 27.86
C MET A 11 20.63 20.03 29.04
N GLU A 12 20.63 21.36 28.86
CA GLU A 12 20.99 22.31 29.92
C GLU A 12 19.99 22.26 31.10
N GLN A 13 18.71 21.98 30.81
CA GLN A 13 17.65 21.85 31.81
C GLN A 13 17.47 20.42 32.37
N GLY A 14 18.20 19.42 31.84
CA GLY A 14 17.99 18.00 32.16
C GLY A 14 18.83 17.45 33.32
N SER A 15 18.30 16.42 34.00
CA SER A 15 19.01 15.59 35.00
C SER A 15 20.33 15.03 34.46
N ILE A 16 21.26 14.66 35.35
CA ILE A 16 22.58 14.04 35.04
C ILE A 16 22.43 12.87 34.05
N PHE A 17 21.34 12.11 34.14
CA PHE A 17 21.03 11.01 33.23
C PHE A 17 20.83 11.47 31.77
N ASN A 18 20.09 12.57 31.55
CA ASN A 18 19.86 13.11 30.21
C ASN A 18 21.16 13.63 29.59
N LYS A 19 22.05 14.19 30.42
CA LYS A 19 23.39 14.61 29.99
C LYS A 19 24.22 13.41 29.56
N ALA A 20 24.22 12.31 30.33
CA ALA A 20 24.97 11.09 30.00
C ALA A 20 24.50 10.48 28.67
N ILE A 21 23.18 10.37 28.47
CA ILE A 21 22.57 9.87 27.23
C ILE A 21 23.00 10.72 26.02
N TYR A 22 22.95 12.05 26.15
CA TYR A 22 23.36 12.96 25.08
C TYR A 22 24.82 12.78 24.68
N TYR A 23 25.73 12.62 25.65
CA TYR A 23 27.15 12.37 25.34
C TYR A 23 27.35 11.05 24.60
N ILE A 24 26.62 10.00 24.97
CA ILE A 24 26.67 8.69 24.28
C ILE A 24 26.18 8.83 22.84
N PHE A 25 25.04 9.48 22.61
CA PHE A 25 24.53 9.71 21.24
C PHE A 25 25.51 10.52 20.39
N ASN A 26 26.12 11.56 20.96
CA ASN A 26 27.10 12.39 20.26
C ASN A 26 28.37 11.66 19.85
N ILE A 27 28.82 10.69 20.64
CA ILE A 27 29.99 9.88 20.31
C ILE A 27 29.74 9.06 19.04
N ILE A 28 28.49 8.67 18.77
CA ILE A 28 28.10 7.86 17.61
C ILE A 28 27.70 8.76 16.42
N GLU A 29 26.90 9.80 16.66
CA GLU A 29 26.32 10.62 15.60
C GLU A 29 27.35 11.53 14.93
N LYS A 30 28.28 12.11 15.68
CA LYS A 30 29.31 13.01 15.13
C LYS A 30 30.22 12.34 14.10
N PRO A 31 30.83 11.17 14.36
CA PRO A 31 31.62 10.50 13.34
C PRO A 31 30.79 10.06 12.14
N ALA A 32 29.52 9.67 12.33
CA ALA A 32 28.62 9.33 11.23
C ALA A 32 28.30 10.54 10.33
N LYS A 33 28.04 11.72 10.93
CA LYS A 33 27.87 12.98 10.19
C LYS A 33 29.13 13.34 9.39
N VAL A 34 30.31 13.25 10.02
CA VAL A 34 31.58 13.52 9.34
C VAL A 34 31.83 12.53 8.20
N PHE A 35 31.51 11.24 8.38
CA PHE A 35 31.61 10.24 7.32
C PHE A 35 30.67 10.55 6.15
N ARG A 36 29.41 10.91 6.44
CA ARG A 36 28.44 11.31 5.42
C ARG A 36 28.96 12.51 4.61
N GLU A 37 29.36 13.58 5.28
CA GLU A 37 29.78 14.84 4.65
C GLU A 37 31.12 14.69 3.90
N LYS A 38 32.10 13.97 4.46
CA LYS A 38 33.44 13.88 3.88
C LYS A 38 33.65 12.73 2.90
N ILE A 39 32.85 11.66 2.97
CA ILE A 39 33.03 10.47 2.15
C ILE A 39 31.82 10.23 1.25
N VAL A 40 30.60 10.20 1.79
CA VAL A 40 29.40 9.82 1.02
C VAL A 40 28.97 10.93 0.05
N GLU A 41 28.93 12.18 0.51
CA GLU A 41 28.49 13.33 -0.27
C GLU A 41 29.46 13.72 -1.41
N PRO A 42 30.79 13.65 -1.28
CA PRO A 42 31.68 13.88 -2.44
C PRO A 42 31.77 12.66 -3.37
N MET A 43 31.54 11.44 -2.88
CA MET A 43 31.41 10.23 -3.73
C MET A 43 30.11 10.26 -4.55
N ARG A 44 29.17 11.11 -4.17
CA ARG A 44 27.97 11.45 -4.91
C ARG A 44 28.35 12.36 -6.08
N SER A 45 28.87 11.80 -7.18
CA SER A 45 29.22 12.55 -8.39
C SER A 45 28.12 13.58 -8.76
N GLU A 46 28.51 14.80 -9.10
CA GLU A 46 27.56 15.84 -9.57
C GLU A 46 26.76 15.35 -10.81
N GLU A 47 27.33 14.41 -11.55
CA GLU A 47 26.75 13.75 -12.72
C GLU A 47 26.11 12.39 -12.39
N ARG A 48 25.22 12.33 -11.39
CA ARG A 48 24.42 11.11 -11.20
C ARG A 48 23.58 10.84 -12.47
N PRO A 49 23.51 9.59 -12.97
CA PRO A 49 22.55 9.26 -14.01
C PRO A 49 21.14 9.55 -13.47
N LYS A 50 20.41 10.41 -14.19
CA LYS A 50 19.03 10.75 -13.84
C LYS A 50 18.16 9.52 -14.10
N TYR A 51 17.49 9.02 -13.07
CA TYR A 51 16.47 7.99 -13.22
C TYR A 51 15.09 8.65 -13.33
N TYR A 52 14.26 8.13 -14.22
CA TYR A 52 12.89 8.61 -14.41
C TYR A 52 11.92 7.48 -14.15
N HIS A 53 10.75 7.82 -13.60
CA HIS A 53 9.67 6.87 -13.43
C HIS A 53 9.10 6.51 -14.80
N ARG A 54 9.10 5.20 -15.12
CA ARG A 54 8.55 4.69 -16.37
C ARG A 54 7.04 4.92 -16.39
N ARG A 55 6.54 5.54 -17.46
CA ARG A 55 5.11 5.74 -17.70
C ARG A 55 4.66 4.75 -18.77
N TYR A 56 3.66 3.95 -18.44
CA TYR A 56 3.03 3.03 -19.38
C TYR A 56 1.73 3.64 -19.87
N GLN A 57 1.54 3.66 -21.19
CA GLN A 57 0.26 4.02 -21.78
C GLN A 57 -0.75 2.90 -21.54
N ARG A 58 -2.03 3.27 -21.49
CA ARG A 58 -3.13 2.31 -21.37
C ARG A 58 -3.35 1.61 -22.71
N VAL A 59 -3.59 0.31 -22.63
CA VAL A 59 -3.97 -0.61 -23.70
C VAL A 59 -5.49 -0.83 -23.59
N PRO A 60 -6.19 -1.16 -24.69
CA PRO A 60 -7.58 -1.61 -24.62
C PRO A 60 -7.78 -2.76 -23.61
N ASP A 61 -8.93 -2.75 -22.96
CA ASP A 61 -9.29 -3.81 -22.02
C ASP A 61 -9.69 -5.10 -22.75
N VAL A 62 -9.65 -6.23 -22.04
CA VAL A 62 -9.94 -7.56 -22.61
C VAL A 62 -11.35 -7.67 -23.23
N GLY A 63 -12.30 -6.85 -22.78
CA GLY A 63 -13.66 -6.83 -23.31
C GLY A 63 -13.78 -6.21 -24.71
N GLU A 64 -12.81 -5.39 -25.11
CA GLU A 64 -12.77 -4.73 -26.43
C GLU A 64 -12.02 -5.58 -27.46
N CYS A 65 -11.19 -6.52 -27.02
CA CYS A 65 -10.43 -7.41 -27.89
C CYS A 65 -11.34 -8.38 -28.65
N ARG A 66 -11.00 -8.66 -29.92
CA ARG A 66 -11.67 -9.69 -30.72
C ARG A 66 -11.34 -11.09 -30.20
N VAL A 67 -12.33 -11.99 -30.20
CA VAL A 67 -12.12 -13.39 -29.85
C VAL A 67 -11.06 -14.02 -30.75
N GLY A 68 -10.01 -14.57 -30.15
CA GLY A 68 -8.90 -15.23 -30.85
C GLY A 68 -7.72 -14.30 -31.20
N ASP A 69 -7.83 -12.99 -30.98
CA ASP A 69 -6.71 -12.06 -31.12
C ASP A 69 -5.75 -12.17 -29.91
N GLN A 70 -4.73 -13.01 -30.06
CA GLN A 70 -3.77 -13.28 -29.00
C GLN A 70 -2.89 -12.07 -28.66
N VAL A 71 -2.66 -11.16 -29.61
CA VAL A 71 -1.81 -9.98 -29.38
C VAL A 71 -2.53 -8.99 -28.47
N CYS A 72 -3.78 -8.67 -28.79
CA CYS A 72 -4.61 -7.79 -27.97
C CYS A 72 -4.78 -8.36 -26.54
N ILE A 73 -5.10 -9.66 -26.44
CA ILE A 73 -5.27 -10.33 -25.14
C ILE A 73 -3.96 -10.33 -24.34
N HIS A 74 -2.83 -10.55 -25.00
CA HIS A 74 -1.52 -10.55 -24.34
C HIS A 74 -1.17 -9.18 -23.76
N GLU A 75 -1.35 -8.10 -24.53
CA GLU A 75 -1.07 -6.74 -24.06
C GLU A 75 -1.99 -6.34 -22.88
N ALA A 76 -3.28 -6.67 -22.97
CA ALA A 76 -4.24 -6.47 -21.90
C ALA A 76 -3.86 -7.27 -20.63
N ASN A 77 -3.37 -8.51 -20.79
CA ASN A 77 -2.92 -9.33 -19.68
C ASN A 77 -1.66 -8.76 -19.01
N GLU A 78 -0.72 -8.22 -19.78
CA GLU A 78 0.46 -7.53 -19.24
C GLU A 78 0.10 -6.23 -18.51
N GLN A 79 -0.93 -5.50 -18.98
CA GLN A 79 -1.49 -4.39 -18.21
C GLN A 79 -2.12 -4.87 -16.89
N PHE A 80 -2.94 -5.91 -16.93
CA PHE A 80 -3.58 -6.49 -15.76
C PHE A 80 -2.57 -6.94 -14.69
N LYS A 81 -1.47 -7.60 -15.09
CA LYS A 81 -0.40 -8.00 -14.16
C LYS A 81 0.29 -6.80 -13.51
N ARG A 82 0.55 -5.74 -14.27
CA ARG A 82 1.14 -4.50 -13.74
C ARG A 82 0.19 -3.82 -12.76
N ASP A 83 -1.09 -3.71 -13.12
CA ASP A 83 -2.11 -3.13 -12.24
C ASP A 83 -2.28 -3.96 -10.95
N ARG A 84 -2.19 -5.29 -11.02
CA ARG A 84 -2.19 -6.16 -9.83
C ARG A 84 -1.01 -5.88 -8.89
N GLN A 85 0.19 -5.65 -9.43
CA GLN A 85 1.35 -5.29 -8.62
C GLN A 85 1.19 -3.90 -7.98
N VAL A 86 0.64 -2.94 -8.72
CA VAL A 86 0.34 -1.60 -8.21
C VAL A 86 -0.68 -1.70 -7.07
N ASP A 87 -1.80 -2.40 -7.28
CA ASP A 87 -2.84 -2.57 -6.25
C ASP A 87 -2.31 -3.30 -5.00
N ALA A 88 -1.42 -4.28 -5.17
CA ALA A 88 -0.77 -4.96 -4.04
C ALA A 88 0.13 -4.01 -3.23
N ASN A 89 0.86 -3.11 -3.89
CA ASN A 89 1.65 -2.09 -3.21
C ASN A 89 0.78 -1.03 -2.52
N ILE A 90 -0.39 -0.68 -3.10
CA ILE A 90 -1.36 0.19 -2.43
C ILE A 90 -1.82 -0.45 -1.12
N LEU A 91 -2.13 -1.75 -1.12
CA LEU A 91 -2.49 -2.46 0.11
C LEU A 91 -1.37 -2.43 1.15
N ASN A 92 -0.12 -2.68 0.73
CA ASN A 92 1.02 -2.66 1.64
C ASN A 92 1.18 -1.29 2.30
N ILE A 93 1.06 -0.20 1.52
CA ILE A 93 1.13 1.18 2.06
C ILE A 93 0.00 1.44 3.07
N LEU A 94 -1.22 0.98 2.79
CA LEU A 94 -2.35 1.15 3.72
C LEU A 94 -2.15 0.34 5.01
N HIS A 95 -1.61 -0.87 4.88
CA HIS A 95 -1.27 -1.71 6.03
C HIS A 95 -0.15 -1.11 6.88
N GLU A 96 0.92 -0.60 6.26
CA GLU A 96 2.01 0.10 6.96
C GLU A 96 1.48 1.29 7.75
N ARG A 97 0.60 2.11 7.16
CA ARG A 97 -0.03 3.25 7.86
C ARG A 97 -0.85 2.82 9.07
N GLN A 98 -1.60 1.73 8.96
CA GLN A 98 -2.35 1.19 10.09
C GLN A 98 -1.40 0.76 11.20
N LEU A 99 -0.35 0.00 10.87
CA LEU A 99 0.64 -0.49 11.83
C LEU A 99 1.41 0.66 12.49
N GLU A 100 1.79 1.69 11.74
CA GLU A 100 2.45 2.89 12.27
C GLU A 100 1.56 3.61 13.29
N CYS A 101 0.25 3.73 13.01
CA CYS A 101 -0.70 4.31 13.95
C CYS A 101 -0.81 3.49 15.23
N GLU A 102 -0.96 2.18 15.11
CA GLU A 102 -1.06 1.26 16.24
C GLU A 102 0.23 1.29 17.08
N PHE A 103 1.39 1.34 16.43
CA PHE A 103 2.69 1.44 17.11
C PHE A 103 2.87 2.78 17.84
N TYR A 104 2.45 3.88 17.23
CA TYR A 104 2.58 5.22 17.83
C TYR A 104 1.69 5.40 19.06
N TYR A 105 0.42 4.99 18.98
CA TYR A 105 -0.52 5.15 20.11
C TYR A 105 -0.36 4.05 21.16
N GLY A 106 0.04 2.84 20.76
CA GLY A 106 0.37 1.73 21.65
C GLY A 106 -0.75 1.32 22.64
N PRO A 107 -0.49 0.33 23.52
CA PRO A 107 -1.47 -0.12 24.52
C PRO A 107 -1.65 0.88 25.68
N TYR A 108 -0.80 1.90 25.77
CA TYR A 108 -0.75 2.83 26.90
C TYR A 108 -1.68 4.04 26.75
N THR A 109 -2.25 4.26 25.57
CA THR A 109 -3.26 5.32 25.38
C THR A 109 -4.67 4.72 25.47
N PRO A 110 -5.56 5.28 26.31
CA PRO A 110 -6.88 4.68 26.57
C PRO A 110 -7.79 4.62 25.33
N ASP A 111 -7.53 5.47 24.32
CA ASP A 111 -8.35 5.58 23.10
C ASP A 111 -7.60 5.17 21.82
N ALA A 112 -6.51 4.38 21.94
CA ALA A 112 -5.65 4.00 20.80
C ALA A 112 -6.46 3.43 19.62
N ASN A 113 -7.42 2.55 19.93
CA ASN A 113 -8.26 1.86 18.95
C ASN A 113 -9.20 2.81 18.20
N GLU A 114 -9.73 3.84 18.86
CA GLU A 114 -10.64 4.79 18.22
C GLU A 114 -9.90 5.72 17.28
N LYS A 115 -8.69 6.16 17.66
CA LYS A 115 -7.84 7.03 16.84
C LYS A 115 -7.41 6.34 15.54
N CYS A 116 -7.02 5.08 15.61
CA CYS A 116 -6.57 4.31 14.43
C CYS A 116 -7.71 3.65 13.63
N LYS A 117 -8.97 3.74 14.10
CA LYS A 117 -10.12 3.08 13.49
C LYS A 117 -10.26 3.40 11.99
N HIS A 118 -10.16 4.67 11.62
CA HIS A 118 -10.33 5.09 10.23
C HIS A 118 -9.28 4.50 9.27
N LEU A 119 -8.03 4.32 9.72
CA LEU A 119 -6.96 3.71 8.92
C LEU A 119 -7.18 2.21 8.75
N ARG A 120 -7.61 1.54 9.83
CA ARG A 120 -7.96 0.13 9.78
C ARG A 120 -9.14 -0.14 8.85
N GLU A 121 -10.20 0.66 8.93
CA GLU A 121 -11.36 0.55 8.03
C GLU A 121 -10.95 0.78 6.55
N GLN A 122 -10.08 1.75 6.28
CA GLN A 122 -9.55 1.96 4.92
C GLN A 122 -8.78 0.73 4.41
N TRP A 123 -7.94 0.13 5.25
CA TRP A 123 -7.21 -1.08 4.90
C TRP A 123 -8.15 -2.28 4.68
N GLU A 124 -9.11 -2.51 5.58
CA GLU A 124 -10.08 -3.62 5.47
C GLU A 124 -10.91 -3.52 4.18
N VAL A 125 -11.41 -2.32 3.86
CA VAL A 125 -12.15 -2.07 2.62
C VAL A 125 -11.25 -2.31 1.40
N ALA A 126 -10.01 -1.82 1.42
CA ALA A 126 -9.08 -2.02 0.32
C ALA A 126 -8.71 -3.49 0.14
N ALA A 127 -8.45 -4.22 1.23
CA ALA A 127 -8.13 -5.65 1.22
C ALA A 127 -9.32 -6.47 0.68
N GLY A 128 -10.55 -6.15 1.08
CA GLY A 128 -11.76 -6.74 0.54
C GLY A 128 -11.92 -6.50 -0.96
N ASN A 129 -11.67 -5.28 -1.43
CA ASN A 129 -11.72 -4.93 -2.85
C ASN A 129 -10.64 -5.66 -3.67
N PHE A 130 -9.42 -5.76 -3.14
CA PHE A 130 -8.33 -6.48 -3.78
C PHE A 130 -8.65 -7.98 -3.89
N PHE A 131 -9.14 -8.60 -2.82
CA PHE A 131 -9.54 -10.01 -2.84
C PHE A 131 -10.72 -10.25 -3.79
N THR A 132 -11.69 -9.33 -3.84
CA THR A 132 -12.80 -9.41 -4.78
C THR A 132 -12.31 -9.43 -6.22
N LYS A 133 -11.32 -8.60 -6.57
CA LYS A 133 -10.75 -8.52 -7.93
C LYS A 133 -9.80 -9.69 -8.26
N TYR A 134 -8.87 -10.01 -7.36
CA TYR A 134 -7.75 -10.92 -7.64
C TYR A 134 -7.79 -12.26 -6.91
N GLY A 135 -8.66 -12.42 -5.92
CA GLY A 135 -8.82 -13.66 -5.15
C GLY A 135 -9.33 -14.81 -6.01
N ASP A 136 -8.99 -16.04 -5.63
CA ASP A 136 -9.48 -17.29 -6.25
C ASP A 136 -9.23 -17.46 -7.77
N LEU A 137 -8.39 -16.62 -8.38
CA LEU A 137 -8.01 -16.74 -9.79
C LEU A 137 -6.93 -17.82 -10.02
N GLY A 138 -6.41 -18.43 -8.95
CA GLY A 138 -5.31 -19.38 -9.01
C GLY A 138 -3.95 -18.73 -9.30
N MET A 139 -2.90 -19.57 -9.38
CA MET A 139 -1.52 -19.11 -9.59
C MET A 139 -1.32 -18.52 -11.00
N THR A 140 -1.99 -19.07 -12.01
CA THR A 140 -1.89 -18.66 -13.42
C THR A 140 -3.05 -17.75 -13.86
N GLY A 141 -3.74 -17.12 -12.91
CA GLY A 141 -4.92 -16.29 -13.18
C GLY A 141 -4.64 -15.19 -14.20
N SER A 142 -5.39 -15.22 -15.30
CA SER A 142 -5.28 -14.28 -16.41
C SER A 142 -6.32 -13.15 -16.32
N VAL A 143 -6.15 -12.12 -17.15
CA VAL A 143 -7.15 -11.06 -17.32
C VAL A 143 -8.52 -11.62 -17.76
N VAL A 144 -8.54 -12.72 -18.51
CA VAL A 144 -9.78 -13.39 -18.96
C VAL A 144 -10.52 -14.00 -17.78
N ASP A 145 -9.79 -14.64 -16.85
CA ASP A 145 -10.38 -15.25 -15.65
C ASP A 145 -10.97 -14.17 -14.74
N ALA A 146 -10.24 -13.07 -14.55
CA ALA A 146 -10.73 -11.91 -13.81
C ALA A 146 -11.99 -11.31 -14.44
N PHE A 147 -12.03 -11.21 -15.77
CA PHE A 147 -13.21 -10.73 -16.49
C PHE A 147 -14.41 -11.67 -16.36
N MET A 148 -14.20 -12.98 -16.43
CA MET A 148 -15.26 -13.96 -16.19
C MET A 148 -15.76 -13.95 -14.74
N LYS A 149 -14.88 -13.74 -13.77
CA LYS A 149 -15.24 -13.52 -12.36
C LYS A 149 -16.13 -12.27 -12.20
N GLN A 150 -15.74 -11.16 -12.83
CA GLN A 150 -16.54 -9.93 -12.83
C GLN A 150 -17.92 -10.16 -13.44
N LYS A 151 -17.98 -10.85 -14.59
CA LYS A 151 -19.25 -11.20 -15.24
C LYS A 151 -20.13 -12.08 -14.36
N HIS A 152 -19.55 -13.07 -13.68
CA HIS A 152 -20.28 -13.92 -12.75
C HIS A 152 -20.92 -13.09 -11.63
N ARG A 153 -20.16 -12.16 -11.04
CA ARG A 153 -20.67 -11.22 -10.02
C ARG A 153 -21.83 -10.37 -10.55
N MET A 154 -21.68 -9.74 -11.73
CA MET A 154 -22.75 -8.90 -12.30
C MET A 154 -24.02 -9.70 -12.61
N ILE A 155 -23.90 -10.94 -13.10
CA ILE A 155 -25.05 -11.83 -13.34
C ILE A 155 -25.72 -12.18 -12.01
N TRP A 156 -24.94 -12.44 -10.96
CA TRP A 156 -25.47 -12.72 -9.64
C TRP A 156 -26.21 -11.51 -9.06
N GLU A 157 -25.62 -10.32 -9.16
CA GLU A 157 -26.20 -9.06 -8.65
C GLU A 157 -27.54 -8.75 -9.32
N ARG A 158 -27.63 -8.98 -10.63
CA ARG A 158 -28.88 -8.84 -11.38
C ARG A 158 -30.00 -9.75 -10.87
N ARG A 159 -29.67 -10.94 -10.34
CA ARG A 159 -30.65 -11.93 -9.87
C ARG A 159 -31.06 -11.70 -8.42
N HIS A 160 -30.10 -11.44 -7.54
CA HIS A 160 -30.31 -11.48 -6.09
C HIS A 160 -30.21 -10.11 -5.40
N GLY A 161 -29.77 -9.06 -6.10
CA GLY A 161 -29.49 -7.75 -5.51
C GLY A 161 -28.00 -7.57 -5.19
N PRO A 162 -27.62 -6.54 -4.42
CA PRO A 162 -26.22 -6.26 -4.11
C PRO A 162 -25.55 -7.43 -3.38
N VAL A 163 -24.27 -7.70 -3.67
CA VAL A 163 -23.51 -8.78 -3.02
C VAL A 163 -23.56 -8.60 -1.51
N GLY A 164 -23.98 -9.67 -0.81
CA GLY A 164 -24.17 -9.67 0.64
C GLY A 164 -25.63 -9.59 1.11
N SER A 165 -26.59 -9.29 0.23
CA SER A 165 -28.03 -9.27 0.59
C SER A 165 -28.68 -10.65 0.78
N GLY A 166 -27.90 -11.74 0.61
CA GLY A 166 -28.42 -13.10 0.55
C GLY A 166 -29.13 -13.40 -0.77
N MET A 167 -29.33 -14.69 -1.08
CA MET A 167 -30.22 -15.05 -2.18
C MET A 167 -31.63 -14.64 -1.81
N LYS A 168 -32.36 -14.00 -2.73
CA LYS A 168 -33.82 -13.91 -2.59
C LYS A 168 -34.31 -15.33 -2.31
N GLN A 169 -35.00 -15.53 -1.18
CA GLN A 169 -35.80 -16.74 -1.02
C GLN A 169 -36.66 -16.80 -2.28
N ALA A 170 -36.72 -17.95 -2.95
CA ALA A 170 -37.63 -18.12 -4.07
C ALA A 170 -39.02 -17.76 -3.56
N GLU A 171 -39.44 -16.53 -3.82
CA GLU A 171 -40.79 -16.09 -3.54
C GLU A 171 -41.66 -17.08 -4.31
N LYS A 172 -42.57 -17.65 -3.55
CA LYS A 172 -43.62 -18.56 -3.95
C LYS A 172 -44.41 -17.94 -5.11
N GLU A 173 -43.88 -18.05 -6.31
CA GLU A 173 -44.54 -17.59 -7.53
C GLU A 173 -44.78 -18.80 -8.43
N GLY A 174 -45.95 -19.41 -8.22
CA GLY A 174 -46.58 -20.29 -9.19
C GLY A 174 -47.17 -21.57 -8.62
N GLN A 175 -48.43 -21.48 -8.15
CA GLN A 175 -49.46 -22.53 -8.06
C GLN A 175 -49.22 -23.76 -7.17
#